data_AF-A0A4Q3UX99-F1
#
_entry.id   AF-A0A4Q3UX99-F1
#
_cell.length_a   1.000
_cell.length_b   1.000
_cell.length_c   1.000
_cell.angle_alpha   90.00
_cell.angle_beta   90.00
_cell.angle_gamma   90.00
#
_symmetry.space_group_name_H-M   'P 1'
#
loop_
_entity.id
_entity.type
_entity.pdbx_description
1 polymer ?
#
loop_
_entity_poly.entity_id
_entity_poly.type
_entity_poly.pdbx_seq_one_letter_code
_entity_poly.pdbx_strand_id
1 'polypeptide(L)'
;MSNSLTLTQDPEGLVQRYLEKKAADKPCSDLKDLIMVHYTGLVERTARKFAGIEPFEDLVQVGYIGLLNALGKFDPEAGVRFNTYATYLVAGEIKHYLRDKTQTIRQPAWLQELRHKVNKGATMLHTELGRTPTEREIAEAIGVSEASVKEVFLT
;
A
#
# COMPACT_ATOMS: atom_id res chain seq x y z
N MET A 1 -13.31 6.18 43.60
CA MET A 1 -12.36 7.23 43.19
C MET A 1 -11.57 6.71 42.00
N SER A 2 -12.23 6.69 40.83
CA SER A 2 -11.78 5.93 39.66
C SER A 2 -11.71 6.87 38.48
N ASN A 3 -10.54 7.48 38.20
CA ASN A 3 -10.21 7.95 36.84
C ASN A 3 -8.75 8.46 36.71
N SER A 4 -7.76 7.57 36.70
CA SER A 4 -6.36 7.96 36.36
C SER A 4 -5.65 7.04 35.36
N LEU A 5 -6.36 6.14 34.67
CA LEU A 5 -5.73 5.13 33.78
C LEU A 5 -6.46 4.91 32.43
N THR A 6 -7.29 5.85 31.97
CA THR A 6 -7.83 5.82 30.60
C THR A 6 -6.83 6.44 29.63
N LEU A 7 -5.88 5.64 29.13
CA LEU A 7 -5.33 5.67 27.76
C LEU A 7 -5.38 7.02 26.97
N THR A 8 -4.90 8.09 27.60
CA THR A 8 -3.97 9.08 27.04
C THR A 8 -3.14 8.46 25.89
N GLN A 9 -3.09 8.96 24.64
CA GLN A 9 -3.31 10.30 24.09
C GLN A 9 -3.96 10.16 22.70
N ASP A 10 -4.90 11.05 22.37
CA ASP A 10 -5.47 11.14 21.01
C ASP A 10 -4.34 11.29 19.97
N PRO A 11 -4.27 10.42 18.94
CA PRO A 11 -3.20 10.47 17.96
C PRO A 11 -3.21 11.74 17.12
N GLU A 12 -4.36 12.41 16.95
CA GLU A 12 -4.43 13.72 16.29
C GLU A 12 -3.85 14.80 17.22
N GLY A 13 -4.20 14.79 18.52
CA GLY A 13 -3.59 15.66 19.52
C GLY A 13 -2.07 15.50 19.66
N LEU A 14 -1.53 14.29 19.47
CA LEU A 14 -0.08 14.05 19.41
C LEU A 14 0.57 14.78 18.23
N VAL A 15 -0.05 14.70 17.05
CA VAL A 15 0.40 15.40 15.85
C VAL A 15 0.39 16.91 16.06
N GLN A 16 -0.67 17.44 16.67
CA GLN A 16 -0.77 18.87 16.98
C GLN A 16 0.39 19.35 17.87
N ARG A 17 0.66 18.63 18.98
CA ARG A 17 1.79 18.93 19.87
C ARG A 17 3.14 18.84 19.16
N TYR A 18 3.29 17.88 18.24
CA TYR A 18 4.50 17.77 17.43
C TYR A 18 4.69 19.00 16.55
N LEU A 19 3.63 19.47 15.87
CA LEU A 19 3.69 20.67 15.04
C LEU A 19 4.01 21.93 15.84
N GLU A 20 3.42 22.09 17.02
CA GLU A 20 3.70 23.21 17.93
C GLU A 20 5.18 23.24 18.36
N LYS A 21 5.74 22.08 18.74
CA LYS A 21 7.16 21.99 19.10
C LYS A 21 8.08 22.23 17.91
N LYS A 22 7.72 21.72 16.74
CA LYS A 22 8.46 21.91 15.48
C LYS A 22 8.50 23.39 15.09
N ALA A 23 7.38 24.11 15.22
CA ALA A 23 7.31 25.55 14.97
C ALA A 23 8.16 26.37 15.94
N ALA A 24 8.31 25.91 17.19
CA ALA A 24 9.15 26.52 18.21
C ALA A 24 10.64 26.09 18.12
N ASP A 25 11.04 25.35 17.07
CA ASP A 25 12.37 24.78 16.86
C ASP A 25 12.89 23.95 18.05
N LYS A 26 11.97 23.25 18.73
CA LYS A 26 12.29 22.41 19.90
C LYS A 26 12.48 20.95 19.48
N PRO A 27 13.41 20.22 20.13
CA PRO A 27 13.54 18.79 19.90
C PRO A 27 12.25 18.04 20.27
N CYS A 28 11.81 17.17 19.37
CA CYS A 28 10.54 16.45 19.46
C CYS A 28 10.64 14.99 19.01
N SER A 29 11.82 14.37 19.10
CA SER A 29 12.06 12.97 18.69
C SER A 29 11.09 12.00 19.38
N ASP A 30 10.93 12.12 20.70
CA ASP A 30 10.06 11.23 21.47
C ASP A 30 8.58 11.29 21.01
N LEU A 31 8.10 12.48 20.61
CA LEU A 31 6.75 12.63 20.07
C LEU A 31 6.62 11.99 18.70
N LYS A 32 7.65 12.14 17.86
CA LYS A 32 7.68 11.54 16.54
C LYS A 32 7.60 10.02 16.63
N ASP A 33 8.40 9.42 17.50
CA ASP A 33 8.43 7.96 17.70
C ASP A 33 7.08 7.45 18.22
N LEU A 34 6.48 8.16 19.18
CA LEU A 34 5.16 7.83 19.70
C LEU A 34 4.06 7.93 18.61
N ILE A 35 4.10 8.97 17.78
CA ILE A 35 3.19 9.10 16.62
C ILE A 35 3.36 7.90 15.67
N MET A 36 4.60 7.52 15.34
CA MET A 36 4.84 6.38 14.46
C MET A 36 4.21 5.09 15.01
N VAL A 37 4.38 4.83 16.32
CA VAL A 37 3.78 3.66 16.99
C VAL A 37 2.25 3.71 16.96
N HIS A 38 1.63 4.86 17.20
CA HIS A 38 0.17 4.98 17.13
C HIS A 38 -0.41 4.73 15.74
N TYR A 39 0.34 5.10 14.68
CA TYR A 39 -0.09 4.94 13.30
C TYR A 39 0.42 3.64 12.63
N THR A 40 1.12 2.75 13.35
CA THR A 40 1.53 1.42 12.85
C THR A 40 0.38 0.68 12.17
N GLY A 41 -0.79 0.60 12.82
CA GLY A 41 -1.94 -0.09 12.25
C GLY A 41 -2.48 0.55 10.96
N LEU A 42 -2.33 1.86 10.77
CA LEU A 42 -2.69 2.55 9.52
C LEU A 42 -1.75 2.12 8.40
N VAL A 43 -0.44 2.14 8.68
CA VAL A 43 0.61 1.73 7.72
C VAL A 43 0.38 0.28 7.29
N GLU A 44 0.23 -0.64 8.23
CA GLU A 44 0.00 -2.05 7.94
C GLU A 44 -1.29 -2.30 7.14
N ARG A 45 -2.41 -1.66 7.52
CA ARG A 45 -3.67 -1.79 6.77
C ARG A 45 -3.55 -1.24 5.35
N THR A 46 -2.77 -0.19 5.16
CA THR A 46 -2.55 0.40 3.84
C THR A 46 -1.64 -0.48 2.99
N ALA A 47 -0.53 -0.96 3.55
CA ALA A 47 0.41 -1.87 2.90
C ALA A 47 -0.24 -3.20 2.49
N ARG A 48 -1.15 -3.73 3.31
CA ARG A 48 -1.86 -4.99 3.02
C ARG A 48 -2.65 -4.96 1.71
N LYS A 49 -3.08 -3.79 1.25
CA LYS A 49 -3.76 -3.62 -0.06
C LYS A 49 -2.86 -3.90 -1.25
N PHE A 50 -1.54 -3.89 -1.06
CA PHE A 50 -0.52 -4.11 -2.08
C PHE A 50 0.24 -5.44 -1.85
N ALA A 51 -0.21 -6.26 -0.90
CA ALA A 51 0.40 -7.55 -0.61
C ALA A 51 0.37 -8.46 -1.85
N GLY A 52 1.43 -9.26 -2.02
CA GLY A 52 1.59 -10.16 -3.17
C GLY A 52 2.32 -9.55 -4.37
N ILE A 53 2.56 -8.23 -4.38
CA ILE A 53 3.47 -7.60 -5.34
C ILE A 53 4.90 -7.62 -4.81
N GLU A 54 5.06 -7.32 -3.52
CA GLU A 54 6.34 -7.30 -2.80
C GLU A 54 6.15 -7.91 -1.40
N PRO A 55 7.25 -8.31 -0.71
CA PRO A 55 7.19 -8.74 0.68
C PRO A 55 6.48 -7.69 1.54
N PHE A 56 5.58 -8.18 2.40
CA PHE A 56 4.76 -7.29 3.23
C PHE A 56 5.61 -6.37 4.12
N GLU A 57 6.73 -6.86 4.65
CA GLU A 57 7.65 -6.09 5.48
C GLU A 57 8.28 -4.91 4.71
N ASP A 58 8.66 -5.12 3.44
CA ASP A 58 9.21 -4.05 2.59
C ASP A 58 8.15 -2.96 2.34
N LEU A 59 6.90 -3.37 2.07
CA LEU A 59 5.78 -2.45 1.89
C LEU A 59 5.49 -1.64 3.16
N VAL A 60 5.60 -2.27 4.34
CA VAL A 60 5.44 -1.60 5.63
C VAL A 60 6.56 -0.59 5.86
N GLN A 61 7.82 -0.93 5.55
CA GLN A 61 8.94 0.01 5.66
C GLN A 61 8.75 1.24 4.77
N VAL A 62 8.38 1.05 3.51
CA VAL A 62 8.05 2.15 2.60
C VAL A 62 6.86 2.95 3.11
N GLY A 63 5.85 2.27 3.67
CA GLY A 63 4.71 2.92 4.28
C GLY A 63 5.09 3.82 5.46
N TYR A 64 6.06 3.43 6.29
CA TYR A 64 6.59 4.30 7.34
C TYR A 64 7.30 5.54 6.78
N ILE A 65 8.01 5.43 5.64
CA ILE A 65 8.57 6.60 4.94
C ILE A 65 7.43 7.56 4.54
N GLY A 66 6.32 7.04 4.02
CA GLY A 66 5.15 7.85 3.69
C GLY A 66 4.49 8.51 4.89
N LEU A 67 4.44 7.82 6.03
CA LEU A 67 3.92 8.39 7.27
C LEU A 67 4.83 9.51 7.80
N LEU A 68 6.15 9.33 7.74
CA LEU A 68 7.13 10.35 8.10
C LEU A 68 7.03 11.59 7.21
N ASN A 69 6.88 11.37 5.90
CA ASN A 69 6.67 12.45 4.93
C ASN A 69 5.35 13.18 5.17
N ALA A 70 4.28 12.45 5.49
CA ALA A 70 3.00 13.03 5.86
C ALA A 70 3.15 13.93 7.09
N LEU A 71 3.77 13.44 8.16
CA LEU A 71 4.01 14.23 9.37
C LEU A 71 4.88 15.46 9.10
N GLY A 72 5.84 15.35 8.18
CA GLY A 72 6.72 16.45 7.80
C GLY A 72 6.01 17.60 7.05
N LYS A 73 4.97 17.29 6.27
CA LYS A 73 4.30 18.21 5.33
C LYS A 73 2.85 18.55 5.70
N PHE A 74 2.32 17.94 6.77
CA PHE A 74 0.93 18.14 7.17
C PHE A 74 0.68 19.59 7.61
N ASP A 75 -0.42 20.14 7.11
CA ASP A 75 -0.94 21.46 7.45
C ASP A 75 -2.31 21.30 8.13
N PRO A 76 -2.45 21.59 9.44
CA PRO A 76 -3.71 21.46 10.16
C PRO A 76 -4.75 22.50 9.72
N GLU A 77 -4.33 23.65 9.16
CA GLU A 77 -5.22 24.72 8.71
C GLU A 77 -5.97 24.35 7.41
N ALA A 78 -5.51 23.30 6.71
CA ALA A 78 -6.18 22.77 5.52
C ALA A 78 -7.53 22.09 5.82
N GLY A 79 -7.90 21.93 7.10
CA GLY A 79 -9.22 21.43 7.51
C GLY A 79 -9.42 19.92 7.32
N VAL A 80 -8.34 19.16 7.12
CA VAL A 80 -8.36 17.70 6.97
C VAL A 80 -7.66 17.02 8.13
N ARG A 81 -8.21 15.90 8.62
CA ARG A 81 -7.58 15.12 9.70
C ARG A 81 -6.26 14.49 9.24
N PHE A 82 -5.29 14.39 10.13
CA PHE A 82 -4.00 13.80 9.81
C PHE A 82 -4.14 12.36 9.36
N ASN A 83 -4.98 11.55 10.01
CA ASN A 83 -5.23 10.16 9.63
C ASN A 83 -5.65 10.03 8.14
N THR A 84 -6.56 10.91 7.70
CA THR A 84 -6.99 10.95 6.30
C THR A 84 -5.83 11.30 5.39
N TYR A 85 -5.10 12.37 5.69
CA TYR A 85 -3.95 12.81 4.91
C TYR A 85 -2.85 11.73 4.83
N ALA A 86 -2.44 11.19 5.98
CA ALA A 86 -1.43 10.14 6.10
C ALA A 86 -1.79 8.90 5.28
N THR A 87 -3.06 8.47 5.28
CA THR A 87 -3.52 7.33 4.47
C THR A 87 -3.21 7.52 2.98
N TYR A 88 -3.42 8.73 2.43
CA TYR A 88 -3.12 9.01 1.02
C TYR A 88 -1.62 9.05 0.75
N LEU A 89 -0.83 9.65 1.64
CA LEU A 89 0.62 9.77 1.47
C LEU A 89 1.32 8.41 1.58
N VAL A 90 0.93 7.59 2.57
CA VAL A 90 1.42 6.21 2.73
C VAL A 90 1.11 5.37 1.49
N ALA A 91 -0.13 5.40 1.00
CA ALA A 91 -0.49 4.68 -0.22
C ALA A 91 0.25 5.21 -1.46
N GLY A 92 0.49 6.52 -1.51
CA GLY A 92 1.25 7.18 -2.58
C GLY A 92 2.70 6.71 -2.63
N GLU A 93 3.41 6.74 -1.50
CA GLU A 93 4.80 6.28 -1.41
C GLU A 93 4.94 4.80 -1.79
N ILE A 94 4.01 3.94 -1.31
CA ILE A 94 4.02 2.52 -1.69
C ILE A 94 3.85 2.36 -3.21
N LYS A 95 2.92 3.11 -3.82
CA LYS A 95 2.75 3.09 -5.28
C LYS A 95 3.98 3.60 -6.02
N HIS A 96 4.63 4.65 -5.54
CA HIS A 96 5.87 5.17 -6.13
C HIS A 96 6.99 4.15 -6.04
N TYR A 97 7.23 3.56 -4.88
CA TYR A 97 8.19 2.47 -4.68
C TYR A 97 7.95 1.30 -5.64
N LEU A 98 6.71 0.81 -5.71
CA LEU A 98 6.35 -0.28 -6.61
C LEU A 98 6.58 0.08 -8.07
N ARG A 99 6.24 1.30 -8.48
CA ARG A 99 6.48 1.79 -9.85
C ARG A 99 7.96 1.83 -10.16
N ASP A 100 8.77 2.42 -9.28
CA ASP A 100 10.19 2.63 -9.50
C ASP A 100 10.94 1.28 -9.47
N LYS A 101 10.50 0.33 -8.63
CA LYS A 101 11.00 -1.06 -8.62
C LYS A 101 10.60 -1.81 -9.90
N THR A 102 9.34 -1.71 -10.33
CA THR A 102 8.86 -2.29 -11.60
C THR A 102 9.56 -1.68 -12.82
N GLN A 103 10.01 -0.42 -12.74
CA GLN A 103 10.77 0.24 -13.80
C GLN A 103 12.19 -0.34 -13.98
N THR A 104 12.70 -1.14 -13.03
CA THR A 104 13.99 -1.82 -13.18
C THR A 104 13.94 -2.91 -14.28
N ILE A 105 12.75 -3.48 -14.55
CA ILE A 105 12.47 -4.29 -15.75
C ILE A 105 11.03 -4.00 -16.21
N ARG A 106 10.85 -2.93 -17.00
CA ARG A 106 9.53 -2.58 -17.54
C ARG A 106 9.00 -3.72 -18.42
N GLN A 107 8.03 -4.48 -17.90
CA GLN A 107 7.29 -5.44 -18.70
C GLN A 107 6.55 -4.71 -19.83
N PRO A 108 6.67 -5.17 -21.10
CA PRO A 108 5.98 -4.53 -22.22
C PRO A 108 4.47 -4.42 -21.98
N ALA A 109 3.86 -3.32 -22.44
CA ALA A 109 2.44 -3.07 -22.23
C ALA A 109 1.53 -4.19 -22.77
N TRP A 110 1.91 -4.80 -23.89
CA TRP A 110 1.19 -5.94 -24.48
C TRP A 110 1.14 -7.16 -23.55
N LEU A 111 2.20 -7.39 -22.76
CA LEU A 111 2.27 -8.52 -21.84
C LEU A 111 1.39 -8.30 -20.60
N GLN A 112 1.28 -7.05 -20.14
CA GLN A 112 0.35 -6.69 -19.08
C GLN A 112 -1.11 -6.83 -19.51
N GLU A 113 -1.43 -6.39 -20.74
CA GLU A 113 -2.76 -6.57 -21.31
C GLU A 113 -3.09 -8.07 -21.48
N LEU A 114 -2.11 -8.86 -21.93
CA LEU A 114 -2.25 -10.30 -22.05
C LEU A 114 -2.49 -10.95 -20.68
N ARG A 115 -1.74 -10.59 -19.64
CA ARG A 115 -1.95 -11.08 -18.27
C ARG A 115 -3.37 -10.81 -17.78
N HIS A 116 -3.88 -9.60 -18.02
CA HIS A 116 -5.25 -9.27 -17.63
C HIS A 116 -6.29 -10.17 -18.33
N LYS A 117 -6.12 -10.41 -19.65
CA LYS A 117 -6.98 -11.32 -20.42
C LYS A 117 -6.90 -12.76 -19.91
N VAL A 118 -5.69 -13.26 -19.65
CA VAL A 118 -5.44 -14.61 -19.10
C VAL A 118 -6.12 -14.79 -17.74
N ASN A 119 -5.91 -13.87 -16.80
CA ASN A 119 -6.51 -13.96 -15.46
C ASN A 119 -8.04 -13.92 -15.49
N LYS A 120 -8.61 -13.06 -16.35
CA LYS A 120 -10.06 -12.98 -16.54
C LYS A 120 -10.62 -14.27 -17.16
N GLY A 121 -9.98 -14.78 -18.21
CA GLY A 121 -10.36 -16.04 -18.87
C GLY A 121 -10.28 -17.24 -17.93
N ALA A 122 -9.19 -17.35 -17.15
CA ALA A 122 -9.02 -18.40 -16.15
C ALA A 122 -10.12 -18.37 -15.08
N THR A 123 -10.49 -17.17 -14.60
CA THR A 123 -11.55 -17.01 -13.59
C THR A 123 -12.93 -17.43 -14.15
N MET A 124 -13.23 -17.04 -15.39
CA MET A 124 -14.47 -17.42 -16.06
C MET A 124 -14.55 -18.94 -16.26
N LEU A 125 -13.51 -19.54 -16.84
CA LEU A 125 -13.45 -20.99 -17.06
C LEU A 125 -13.47 -21.80 -15.77
N HIS A 126 -12.83 -21.30 -14.71
CA HIS A 126 -12.91 -21.94 -13.39
C HIS A 126 -14.36 -22.04 -12.90
N THR A 127 -15.12 -20.96 -13.08
CA THR A 127 -16.54 -20.90 -12.70
C THR A 127 -17.39 -21.84 -13.53
N GLU A 128 -17.12 -21.94 -14.84
CA GLU A 128 -17.88 -22.80 -15.76
C GLU A 128 -17.55 -24.29 -15.61
N LEU A 129 -16.27 -24.63 -15.43
CA LEU A 129 -15.80 -26.01 -15.38
C LEU A 129 -15.87 -26.62 -13.98
N GLY A 130 -15.99 -25.80 -12.93
CA GLY A 130 -15.96 -26.24 -11.53
C GLY A 130 -14.60 -26.84 -11.10
N ARG A 131 -13.55 -26.64 -11.91
CA ARG A 131 -12.18 -27.09 -11.66
C ARG A 131 -11.19 -26.05 -12.17
N THR A 132 -9.90 -26.20 -11.84
CA THR A 132 -8.86 -25.36 -12.42
C THR A 132 -8.77 -25.60 -13.94
N PRO A 133 -8.88 -24.55 -14.78
CA PRO A 133 -8.69 -24.68 -16.23
C PRO A 133 -7.22 -24.88 -16.58
N THR A 134 -6.97 -25.58 -17.69
CA THR A 134 -5.62 -25.80 -18.24
C THR A 134 -5.15 -24.60 -19.06
N GLU A 135 -3.84 -24.45 -19.24
CA GLU A 135 -3.23 -23.37 -20.06
C GLU A 135 -3.83 -23.35 -21.48
N ARG A 136 -4.01 -24.53 -22.09
CA ARG A 136 -4.66 -24.70 -23.38
C ARG A 136 -6.11 -24.21 -23.41
N GLU A 137 -6.92 -24.55 -22.41
CA GLU A 137 -8.32 -24.11 -22.33
C GLU A 137 -8.42 -22.58 -22.20
N ILE A 138 -7.52 -21.97 -21.42
CA ILE A 138 -7.44 -20.51 -21.28
C ILE A 138 -7.04 -19.87 -22.62
N ALA A 139 -6.04 -20.44 -23.30
CA ALA A 139 -5.55 -19.95 -24.58
C ALA A 139 -6.64 -19.96 -25.66
N GLU A 140 -7.39 -21.06 -25.74
CA GLU A 140 -8.55 -21.21 -26.64
C GLU A 140 -9.65 -20.18 -26.32
N ALA A 141 -9.96 -19.96 -25.04
CA ALA A 141 -11.02 -19.04 -24.63
C ALA A 141 -10.72 -17.56 -24.94
N ILE A 142 -9.45 -17.16 -24.92
CA ILE A 142 -9.04 -15.75 -25.15
C ILE A 142 -8.40 -15.51 -26.52
N GLY A 143 -8.28 -16.55 -27.35
CA GLY A 143 -7.79 -16.45 -28.74
C GLY A 143 -6.29 -16.17 -28.86
N VAL A 144 -5.47 -16.77 -27.99
CA VAL A 144 -3.99 -16.64 -28.01
C VAL A 144 -3.31 -18.00 -28.03
N SER A 145 -2.00 -18.04 -28.18
CA SER A 145 -1.25 -19.30 -28.11
C SER A 145 -1.08 -19.80 -26.67
N GLU A 146 -1.06 -21.11 -26.47
CA GLU A 146 -0.75 -21.73 -25.16
C GLU A 146 0.61 -21.28 -24.63
N ALA A 147 1.61 -21.09 -25.52
CA ALA A 147 2.91 -20.56 -25.15
C ALA A 147 2.82 -19.14 -24.55
N SER A 148 1.95 -18.28 -25.08
CA SER A 148 1.72 -16.93 -24.56
C SER A 148 1.04 -16.96 -23.19
N VAL A 149 0.13 -17.91 -22.96
CA VAL A 149 -0.47 -18.12 -21.63
C VAL A 149 0.58 -18.61 -20.64
N LYS A 150 1.43 -19.55 -21.05
CA LYS A 150 2.54 -20.07 -20.24
C LYS A 150 3.55 -18.99 -19.88
N GLU A 151 3.90 -18.12 -20.83
CA GLU A 151 4.80 -16.97 -20.61
C GLU A 151 4.26 -16.02 -19.51
N VAL A 152 2.94 -15.80 -19.48
CA VAL A 152 2.28 -15.01 -18.43
C VAL A 152 2.37 -15.68 -17.05
N PHE A 153 2.34 -17.01 -16.96
CA PHE A 153 2.45 -17.72 -15.69
C PHE A 153 3.90 -17.85 -15.17
N LEU A 154 4.90 -17.73 -16.05
CA LEU A 154 6.32 -17.84 -15.72
C LEU A 154 6.97 -16.51 -15.29
N THR A 155 6.32 -15.39 -15.59
CA THR A 155 6.78 -14.01 -15.29
C THR A 155 6.04 -13.45 -14.08
#